data_AF-A0A059XLR0-F1
#
_entry.id   AF-A0A059XLR0-F1
#
_cell.length_a   1.000
_cell.length_b   1.000
_cell.length_c   1.000
_cell.angle_alpha   90.00
_cell.angle_beta   90.00
_cell.angle_gamma   90.00
#
_symmetry.space_group_name_H-M   'P 1'
#
loop_
_entity.id
_entity.type
_entity.pdbx_description
1 polymer ?
#
loop_
_entity_poly.entity_id
_entity_poly.type
_entity_poly.pdbx_seq_one_letter_code
_entity_poly.pdbx_strand_id
1 'polypeptide(L)'
;MSKRKLGFLSLALTSVVSIPLTVISCAKEEIDYEKIISISVKEESFVKEAKDVEPSDILTKSSDKNYTPEIKTVTPANNKPGAVLVILDVKDKSGKVVFANMQKSVEGFKIADKANSELVSPPPY
;
A
#
# COMPACT_ATOMS: atom_id res chain seq x y z
N MET A 1 -1.67 37.05 77.04
CA MET A 1 -1.82 36.63 75.62
C MET A 1 -0.84 37.47 74.80
N SER A 2 -0.02 37.04 73.86
CA SER A 2 0.23 35.78 73.15
C SER A 2 1.68 35.85 72.62
N LYS A 3 2.47 34.78 72.76
CA LYS A 3 3.82 34.64 72.19
C LYS A 3 3.69 34.20 70.73
N ARG A 4 4.43 34.80 69.79
CA ARG A 4 4.56 34.25 68.42
C ARG A 4 6.03 34.09 68.02
N LYS A 5 6.31 32.88 67.52
CA LYS A 5 7.61 32.23 67.35
C LYS A 5 8.22 32.54 65.97
N LEU A 6 9.55 32.42 65.89
CA LEU A 6 10.34 32.34 64.66
C LEU A 6 9.89 31.16 63.78
N GLY A 7 9.92 31.36 62.46
CA GLY A 7 9.86 30.28 61.47
C GLY A 7 11.02 30.43 60.49
N PHE A 8 12.01 29.55 60.62
CA PHE A 8 13.10 29.36 59.66
C PHE A 8 12.52 28.79 58.35
N LEU A 9 12.80 29.42 57.22
CA LEU A 9 12.53 28.86 55.90
C LEU A 9 13.56 27.77 55.58
N SER A 10 13.14 26.51 55.61
CA SER A 10 13.86 25.41 54.97
C SER A 10 13.70 25.51 53.45
N LEU A 11 14.78 25.82 52.74
CA LEU A 11 14.88 25.59 51.30
C LEU A 11 15.05 24.09 51.05
N ALA A 12 13.99 23.44 50.57
CA ALA A 12 14.04 22.06 50.08
C ALA A 12 14.74 22.03 48.71
N LEU A 13 15.95 21.46 48.66
CA LEU A 13 16.59 21.07 47.41
C LEU A 13 15.81 19.90 46.79
N THR A 14 15.04 20.16 45.74
CA THR A 14 14.45 19.10 44.91
C THR A 14 15.51 18.56 43.97
N SER A 15 16.07 17.41 44.30
CA SER A 15 16.96 16.62 43.45
C SER A 15 16.21 16.09 42.23
N VAL A 16 16.54 16.62 41.05
CA VAL A 16 16.02 16.14 39.77
C VAL A 16 16.73 14.83 39.42
N VAL A 17 16.06 13.70 39.62
CA VAL A 17 16.56 12.39 39.18
C VAL A 17 16.37 12.32 37.66
N SER A 18 17.46 12.49 36.91
CA SER A 18 17.48 12.30 35.46
C SER A 18 17.35 10.82 35.15
N ILE A 19 16.12 10.36 34.92
CA ILE A 19 15.88 9.02 34.38
C ILE A 19 16.36 9.04 32.93
N PRO A 20 17.35 8.22 32.55
CA PRO A 20 17.69 8.06 31.15
C PRO A 20 16.47 7.44 30.46
N LEU A 21 15.83 8.22 29.59
CA LEU A 21 14.85 7.73 28.64
C LEU A 21 15.60 6.79 27.70
N THR A 22 15.68 5.51 28.08
CA THR A 22 16.06 4.45 27.17
C THR A 22 14.96 4.37 26.12
N VAL A 23 15.12 5.15 25.06
CA VAL A 23 14.47 4.92 23.78
C VAL A 23 14.94 3.55 23.32
N ILE A 24 14.17 2.52 23.68
CA ILE A 24 14.23 1.22 23.04
C ILE A 24 13.81 1.48 21.60
N SER A 25 14.79 1.83 20.78
CA SER A 25 14.67 1.77 19.33
C SER A 25 14.56 0.29 18.99
N CYS A 26 13.34 -0.26 19.06
CA CYS A 26 13.02 -1.45 18.31
C CYS A 26 13.39 -1.14 16.86
N ALA A 27 14.50 -1.69 16.40
CA ALA A 27 14.80 -1.78 14.98
C ALA A 27 13.65 -2.58 14.37
N LYS A 28 12.62 -1.86 13.91
CA LYS A 28 11.58 -2.44 13.07
C LYS A 28 12.29 -2.85 11.80
N GLU A 29 12.43 -4.16 11.61
CA GLU A 29 12.77 -4.69 10.29
C GLU A 29 11.77 -4.11 9.29
N GLU A 30 12.29 -3.39 8.30
CA GLU A 30 11.48 -2.80 7.25
C GLU A 30 11.00 -3.93 6.35
N ILE A 31 9.68 -4.13 6.33
CA ILE A 31 9.07 -5.21 5.59
C ILE A 31 8.94 -4.78 4.13
N ASP A 32 9.64 -5.49 3.26
CA ASP A 32 9.53 -5.32 1.82
C ASP A 32 8.29 -6.06 1.31
N TYR A 33 7.17 -5.33 1.26
CA TYR A 33 5.89 -5.89 0.83
C TYR A 33 5.91 -6.34 -0.64
N GLU A 34 6.78 -5.79 -1.48
CA GLU A 34 6.82 -6.16 -2.91
C GLU A 34 7.32 -7.59 -3.12
N LYS A 35 8.21 -8.06 -2.23
CA LYS A 35 8.76 -9.41 -2.25
C LYS A 35 7.79 -10.47 -1.72
N ILE A 36 6.91 -10.10 -0.79
CA ILE A 36 6.00 -11.07 -0.16
C ILE A 36 4.65 -11.14 -0.87
N ILE A 37 4.22 -10.06 -1.55
CA ILE A 37 2.97 -10.03 -2.30
C ILE A 37 3.24 -10.41 -3.76
N SER A 38 2.57 -11.48 -4.21
CA SER A 38 2.60 -11.96 -5.58
C SER A 38 1.23 -11.81 -6.23
N ILE A 39 1.24 -11.52 -7.53
CA ILE A 39 0.02 -11.39 -8.34
C ILE A 39 0.17 -12.30 -9.56
N SER A 40 -0.90 -12.98 -9.92
CA SER A 40 -1.01 -13.81 -11.12
C SER A 40 -2.40 -13.63 -11.74
N VAL A 41 -2.52 -13.90 -13.02
CA VAL A 41 -3.82 -13.89 -13.73
C VAL A 41 -4.42 -15.30 -13.69
N LYS A 42 -5.73 -15.41 -13.62
CA LYS A 42 -6.42 -16.69 -13.86
C LYS A 42 -6.27 -17.12 -15.31
N GLU A 43 -6.10 -18.41 -15.56
CA GLU A 43 -5.85 -18.93 -16.91
C GLU A 43 -6.97 -18.55 -17.90
N GLU A 44 -8.23 -18.58 -17.45
CA GLU A 44 -9.38 -18.21 -18.27
C GLU A 44 -9.45 -16.70 -18.61
N SER A 45 -8.70 -15.85 -17.91
CA SER A 45 -8.80 -14.40 -18.05
C SER A 45 -7.82 -13.83 -19.08
N PHE A 46 -6.83 -14.59 -19.54
CA PHE A 46 -5.88 -14.13 -20.57
C PHE A 46 -6.54 -13.81 -21.92
N VAL A 47 -7.71 -14.40 -22.21
CA VAL A 47 -8.45 -14.14 -23.45
C VAL A 47 -9.22 -12.81 -23.42
N LYS A 48 -9.34 -12.17 -22.25
CA LYS A 48 -10.01 -10.88 -22.08
C LYS A 48 -9.13 -9.74 -22.57
N GLU A 49 -9.75 -8.68 -23.08
CA GLU A 49 -9.03 -7.42 -23.33
C GLU A 49 -8.74 -6.71 -22.01
N ALA A 50 -7.65 -5.93 -21.95
CA ALA A 50 -7.24 -5.22 -20.74
C ALA A 50 -8.36 -4.33 -20.12
N LYS A 51 -9.28 -3.83 -20.95
CA LYS A 51 -10.44 -3.02 -20.53
C LYS A 51 -11.56 -3.82 -19.84
N ASP A 52 -11.60 -5.12 -20.10
CA ASP A 52 -12.64 -6.05 -19.61
C ASP A 52 -12.13 -6.90 -18.43
N VAL A 53 -10.92 -6.63 -17.95
CA VAL A 53 -10.33 -7.32 -16.79
C VAL A 53 -10.91 -6.75 -15.50
N GLU A 54 -11.43 -7.63 -14.67
CA GLU A 54 -11.97 -7.30 -13.35
C GLU A 54 -11.01 -7.72 -12.23
N PRO A 55 -11.17 -7.19 -10.99
CA PRO A 55 -10.43 -7.68 -9.83
C PRO A 55 -10.53 -9.21 -9.62
N SER A 56 -11.67 -9.80 -10.01
CA SER A 56 -11.94 -11.24 -9.89
C SER A 56 -11.08 -12.11 -10.81
N ASP A 57 -10.49 -11.53 -11.86
CA ASP A 57 -9.59 -12.19 -12.82
C ASP A 57 -8.15 -12.29 -12.31
N ILE A 58 -7.85 -11.58 -11.22
CA ILE A 58 -6.51 -11.45 -10.67
C ILE A 58 -6.45 -12.24 -9.35
N LEU A 59 -5.43 -13.09 -9.25
CA LEU A 59 -5.11 -13.84 -8.05
C LEU A 59 -3.99 -13.13 -7.30
N THR A 60 -4.23 -12.82 -6.02
CA THR A 60 -3.22 -12.28 -5.12
C THR A 60 -2.83 -13.32 -4.08
N LYS A 61 -1.53 -13.49 -3.83
CA LYS A 61 -1.01 -14.39 -2.79
C LYS A 61 0.07 -13.67 -1.97
N SER A 62 0.07 -13.92 -0.66
CA SER A 62 1.15 -13.52 0.23
C SER A 62 1.99 -14.75 0.61
N SER A 63 3.31 -14.63 0.58
CA SER A 63 4.22 -15.64 1.14
C SER A 63 4.22 -15.61 2.67
N ASP A 64 3.86 -14.48 3.28
CA ASP A 64 3.71 -14.32 4.72
C ASP A 64 2.23 -14.34 5.13
N LYS A 65 1.86 -15.28 6.01
CA LYS A 65 0.51 -15.47 6.56
C LYS A 65 0.05 -14.30 7.45
N ASN A 66 0.95 -13.39 7.82
CA ASN A 66 0.62 -12.19 8.57
C ASN A 66 -0.04 -11.10 7.71
N TYR A 67 0.09 -11.21 6.40
CA TYR A 67 -0.33 -10.17 5.47
C TYR A 67 -1.30 -10.70 4.42
N THR A 68 -2.35 -9.94 4.17
CA THR A 68 -3.37 -10.25 3.18
C THR A 68 -3.45 -9.10 2.17
N PRO A 69 -3.13 -9.33 0.89
CA PRO A 69 -3.37 -8.35 -0.16
C PRO A 69 -4.86 -8.27 -0.49
N GLU A 70 -5.37 -7.06 -0.70
CA GLU A 70 -6.73 -6.79 -1.15
C GLU A 70 -6.67 -5.87 -2.37
N ILE A 71 -7.22 -6.34 -3.49
CA ILE A 71 -7.31 -5.52 -4.71
C ILE A 71 -8.35 -4.44 -4.50
N LYS A 72 -7.97 -3.18 -4.72
CA LYS A 72 -8.92 -2.05 -4.76
C LYS A 72 -9.43 -1.79 -6.17
N THR A 73 -8.52 -1.84 -7.14
CA THR A 73 -8.81 -1.34 -8.47
C THR A 73 -7.93 -2.06 -9.49
N VAL A 74 -8.52 -2.36 -10.64
CA VAL A 74 -7.82 -2.81 -11.84
C VAL A 74 -8.17 -1.82 -12.95
N THR A 75 -7.15 -1.32 -13.64
CA THR A 75 -7.32 -0.38 -14.75
C THR A 75 -6.41 -0.77 -15.91
N PRO A 76 -6.81 -0.51 -17.17
CA PRO A 76 -5.91 -0.70 -18.30
C PRO A 76 -4.63 0.12 -18.16
N ALA A 77 -3.48 -0.46 -18.49
CA ALA A 77 -2.22 0.26 -18.51
C ALA A 77 -2.14 1.13 -19.77
N ASN A 78 -2.15 2.45 -19.61
CA ASN A 78 -2.15 3.40 -20.74
C ASN A 78 -0.89 3.30 -21.62
N ASN A 79 0.23 2.84 -21.05
CA ASN A 79 1.53 2.78 -21.71
C ASN A 79 1.89 1.38 -22.23
N LYS A 80 1.06 0.37 -22.00
CA LYS A 80 1.34 -1.03 -22.35
C LYS A 80 0.06 -1.74 -22.84
N PRO A 81 -0.10 -1.94 -24.16
CA PRO A 81 -1.21 -2.72 -24.69
C PRO A 81 -1.22 -4.13 -24.12
N GLY A 82 -2.40 -4.65 -23.77
CA GLY A 82 -2.52 -5.99 -23.18
C GLY A 82 -2.03 -6.09 -21.73
N ALA A 83 -1.86 -4.95 -21.05
CA ALA A 83 -1.51 -4.91 -19.64
C ALA A 83 -2.54 -4.12 -18.82
N VAL A 84 -2.63 -4.45 -17.53
CA VAL A 84 -3.43 -3.75 -16.53
C VAL A 84 -2.57 -3.33 -15.35
N LEU A 85 -2.92 -2.20 -14.76
CA LEU A 85 -2.42 -1.73 -13.48
C LEU A 85 -3.37 -2.18 -12.37
N VAL A 86 -2.85 -2.98 -11.44
CA VAL A 86 -3.54 -3.46 -10.25
C VAL A 86 -3.09 -2.63 -9.06
N ILE A 87 -4.05 -2.00 -8.38
CA ILE A 87 -3.84 -1.26 -7.14
C ILE A 87 -4.39 -2.10 -6.00
N LEU A 88 -3.55 -2.38 -5.00
CA LEU A 88 -3.91 -3.19 -3.83
C LEU A 88 -3.46 -2.56 -2.51
N ASP A 89 -4.21 -2.84 -1.46
CA ASP A 89 -3.83 -2.57 -0.07
C ASP A 89 -3.31 -3.86 0.56
N VAL A 90 -2.36 -3.75 1.49
CA VAL A 90 -1.89 -4.86 2.31
C VAL A 90 -2.45 -4.69 3.71
N LYS A 91 -3.21 -5.69 4.17
CA LYS A 91 -3.78 -5.76 5.51
C LYS A 91 -2.96 -6.70 6.39
N ASP A 92 -2.84 -6.38 7.67
CA ASP A 92 -2.32 -7.32 8.66
C ASP A 92 -3.40 -8.35 9.10
N LYS A 93 -3.05 -9.27 10.00
CA LYS A 93 -3.98 -10.24 10.59
C LYS A 93 -5.18 -9.63 11.31
N SER A 94 -5.08 -8.38 11.75
CA SER A 94 -6.20 -7.65 12.38
C SER A 94 -7.15 -7.04 11.34
N GLY A 95 -6.84 -7.15 10.05
CA GLY A 95 -7.58 -6.54 8.95
C GLY A 95 -7.25 -5.06 8.74
N LYS A 96 -6.26 -4.51 9.46
CA LYS A 96 -5.85 -3.12 9.32
C LYS A 96 -4.92 -2.97 8.13
N VAL A 97 -5.16 -1.95 7.31
CA VAL A 97 -4.26 -1.57 6.21
C VAL A 97 -2.93 -1.08 6.80
N VAL A 98 -1.85 -1.79 6.49
CA VAL A 98 -0.47 -1.46 6.91
C VAL A 98 0.35 -0.87 5.77
N PHE A 99 -0.04 -1.16 4.53
CA PHE A 99 0.54 -0.55 3.33
C PHE A 99 -0.57 -0.30 2.31
N ALA A 100 -0.69 0.93 1.81
CA ALA A 100 -1.79 1.34 0.95
C ALA A 100 -1.32 1.61 -0.47
N ASN A 101 -2.19 1.34 -1.45
CA ASN A 101 -1.99 1.66 -2.87
C ASN A 101 -0.69 1.09 -3.47
N MET A 102 -0.33 -0.16 -3.11
CA MET A 102 0.70 -0.88 -3.84
C MET A 102 0.24 -1.06 -5.29
N GLN A 103 1.12 -0.71 -6.24
CA GLN A 103 0.84 -0.82 -7.66
C GLN A 103 1.63 -1.95 -8.27
N LYS A 104 0.97 -2.82 -9.04
CA LYS A 104 1.63 -3.86 -9.82
C LYS A 104 1.04 -3.92 -11.22
N SER A 105 1.93 -4.00 -12.21
CA SER A 105 1.55 -4.19 -13.61
C SER A 105 1.42 -5.68 -13.89
N VAL A 106 0.36 -6.07 -14.58
CA VAL A 106 0.11 -7.45 -14.99
C VAL A 106 -0.11 -7.47 -16.50
N GLU A 107 0.63 -8.31 -17.20
CA GLU A 107 0.67 -8.39 -18.66
C GLU A 107 0.13 -9.74 -19.15
N GLY A 108 -0.14 -9.83 -20.46
CA GLY A 108 -0.56 -11.07 -21.13
C GLY A 108 -2.04 -11.10 -21.54
N PHE A 109 -2.79 -10.02 -21.32
CA PHE A 109 -4.17 -9.92 -21.77
C PHE A 109 -4.25 -9.71 -23.28
N LYS A 110 -5.38 -10.08 -23.86
CA LYS A 110 -5.65 -9.88 -25.28
C LYS A 110 -5.50 -8.41 -25.64
N ILE A 111 -4.72 -8.14 -26.68
CA ILE A 111 -4.61 -6.80 -27.26
C ILE A 111 -5.81 -6.65 -28.19
N ALA A 112 -6.58 -5.58 -28.02
CA ALA A 112 -7.63 -5.25 -28.97
C ALA A 112 -6.99 -5.06 -30.36
N ASP A 113 -7.42 -5.84 -31.33
CA ASP A 113 -7.08 -5.59 -32.72
C ASP A 113 -7.62 -4.20 -33.04
N LYS A 114 -6.74 -3.22 -33.24
CA LYS A 114 -7.13 -1.95 -33.84
C LYS A 114 -7.51 -2.26 -35.28
N ALA A 115 -8.74 -2.71 -35.50
CA ALA A 115 -9.35 -2.76 -36.81
C ALA A 115 -9.46 -1.31 -37.30
N ASN A 116 -8.44 -0.89 -38.04
CA ASN A 116 -8.45 0.14 -39.07
C ASN A 116 -9.18 1.45 -38.72
N SER A 117 -8.47 2.41 -38.11
CA SER A 117 -8.85 3.83 -38.15
C SER A 117 -7.86 4.63 -39.00
N GLU A 118 -7.66 4.22 -40.26
CA GLU A 118 -7.12 5.03 -41.36
C GLU A 118 -8.06 4.77 -42.55
N LEU A 119 -8.60 5.72 -43.32
CA LEU A 119 -8.40 7.16 -43.50
C LEU A 119 -9.78 7.82 -43.69
N VAL A 120 -10.04 8.94 -43.01
CA VAL A 120 -10.92 9.97 -43.56
C VAL A 120 -10.00 11.04 -44.11
N SER A 121 -9.64 10.95 -45.39
CA SER A 121 -9.02 12.08 -46.08
C SER A 121 -10.04 13.23 -46.13
N PRO A 122 -9.69 14.46 -45.74
CA PRO A 122 -10.59 15.59 -45.92
C PRO A 122 -10.86 15.79 -47.43
N PRO A 123 -12.08 16.23 -47.82
CA PRO A 123 -12.43 16.40 -49.22
C PRO A 123 -11.53 17.43 -49.90
N PRO A 124 -11.15 17.25 -51.18
CA PRO A 124 -10.43 18.26 -51.93
C PRO A 124 -11.30 19.50 -52.12
N TYR A 125 -10.72 20.67 -51.88
CA TYR A 125 -11.28 21.98 -52.23
C TYR A 125 -11.25 22.19 -53.74
#